data_AF-A0AAD7MTN7-F1
#
_entry.id   AF-A0AAD7MTN7-F1
#
_cell.length_a   1.000
_cell.length_b   1.000
_cell.length_c   1.000
_cell.angle_alpha   90.00
_cell.angle_beta   90.00
_cell.angle_gamma   90.00
#
_symmetry.space_group_name_H-M   'P 1'
#
loop_
_entity.id
_entity.type
_entity.pdbx_description
1 polymer ?
#
loop_
_entity_poly.entity_id
_entity_poly.type
_entity_poly.pdbx_seq_one_letter_code
_entity_poly.pdbx_strand_id
1 'polypeptide(L)' 'MSGTDIQSLSGDLLLLVFQELSVTDVLCVRRVCRSFAATTQAKVLWMNLLDATLNFTAGQLHGR' A
#
# COMPACT_ATOMS: atom_id res chain seq x y z
N MET A 1 -15.53 21.88 -11.66
CA MET A 1 -14.59 21.32 -10.66
C MET A 1 -13.80 20.23 -11.36
N SER A 2 -12.63 20.54 -11.91
CA SER A 2 -11.75 19.51 -12.50
C SER A 2 -10.99 18.85 -11.35
N GLY A 3 -11.67 17.97 -10.62
CA GLY A 3 -11.02 17.16 -9.60
C GLY A 3 -10.27 16.03 -10.29
N THR A 4 -8.95 16.04 -10.22
CA THR A 4 -8.12 14.91 -10.62
C THR A 4 -8.49 13.74 -9.71
N ASP A 5 -9.21 12.75 -10.24
CA ASP A 5 -9.60 11.57 -9.49
C ASP A 5 -8.36 10.70 -9.27
N ILE A 6 -8.13 10.27 -8.03
CA ILE A 6 -7.06 9.33 -7.68
C ILE A 6 -7.14 8.04 -8.51
N GLN A 7 -8.33 7.64 -8.95
CA GLN A 7 -8.53 6.46 -9.80
C GLN A 7 -7.95 6.61 -11.21
N SER A 8 -7.66 7.86 -11.63
CA SER A 8 -7.04 8.16 -12.93
C SER A 8 -5.51 8.04 -12.93
N LEU A 9 -4.90 7.88 -11.75
CA LEU A 9 -3.47 7.63 -11.64
C LEU A 9 -3.11 6.28 -12.28
N SER A 10 -1.90 6.19 -12.82
CA SER A 10 -1.37 4.93 -13.31
C SER A 10 -1.22 3.91 -12.18
N GLY A 11 -1.22 2.62 -12.52
CA GLY A 11 -1.02 1.54 -11.55
C GLY A 11 0.25 1.70 -10.73
N ASP A 12 1.35 2.16 -11.34
CA ASP A 12 2.63 2.38 -10.66
C ASP A 12 2.56 3.52 -9.63
N LEU A 13 1.85 4.62 -9.94
CA LEU A 13 1.67 5.72 -8.98
C LEU A 13 0.75 5.30 -7.84
N LEU A 14 -0.32 4.57 -8.13
CA LEU A 14 -1.19 4.00 -7.09
C LEU A 14 -0.42 3.03 -6.20
N LEU A 15 0.48 2.24 -6.77
CA LEU A 15 1.32 1.30 -6.03
C LEU A 15 2.23 2.03 -5.05
N LEU A 16 2.89 3.11 -5.48
CA LEU A 16 3.72 3.95 -4.61
C LEU A 16 2.90 4.56 -3.47
N VAL A 17 1.69 5.06 -3.76
CA VAL A 17 0.79 5.59 -2.72
C VAL A 17 0.37 4.49 -1.74
N PHE A 18 0.05 3.29 -2.22
CA PHE A 18 -0.40 2.19 -1.37
C PHE A 18 0.71 1.59 -0.52
N GLN A 19 1.98 1.75 -0.91
CA GLN A 19 3.13 1.30 -0.11
C GLN A 19 3.30 2.11 1.18
N GLU A 20 2.80 3.35 1.22
CA GLU A 20 2.83 4.22 2.40
C GLU A 20 1.67 3.94 3.38
N LEU A 21 0.74 3.05 3.02
CA LEU A 21 -0.41 2.71 3.84
C LEU A 21 -0.10 1.55 4.80
N SER A 22 -0.82 1.51 5.92
CA SER A 22 -0.78 0.32 6.76
C SER A 22 -1.40 -0.89 6.04
N VAL A 23 -1.01 -2.10 6.45
CA VAL A 23 -1.61 -3.35 5.91
C VAL A 23 -3.14 -3.32 6.01
N THR A 24 -3.67 -2.83 7.13
CA THR A 24 -5.11 -2.70 7.36
C THR A 24 -5.75 -1.75 6.35
N ASP A 25 -5.13 -0.61 6.11
CA ASP A 25 -5.64 0.38 5.15
C ASP A 25 -5.62 -0.17 3.73
N VAL A 26 -4.55 -0.87 3.32
CA VAL A 26 -4.47 -1.51 2.00
C VAL A 26 -5.62 -2.52 1.79
N LEU A 27 -5.99 -3.27 2.83
CA LEU A 27 -7.15 -4.18 2.77
C LEU A 27 -8.48 -3.44 2.64
N CYS A 28 -8.61 -2.26 3.24
CA CYS A 28 -9.78 -1.38 3.05
C CYS A 28 -9.83 -0.81 1.63
N VAL A 29 -8.71 -0.28 1.12
CA VAL A 29 -8.61 0.32 -0.22
C VAL A 29 -8.88 -0.71 -1.32
N ARG A 30 -8.49 -1.97 -1.12
CA ARG A 30 -8.81 -3.09 -2.02
C ARG A 30 -10.31 -3.25 -2.31
N ARG A 31 -11.18 -2.83 -1.39
CA ARG A 31 -12.65 -2.97 -1.51
C ARG A 31 -13.33 -1.77 -2.19
N VAL A 32 -12.59 -0.70 -2.48
CA VAL A 32 -13.16 0.56 -2.99
C VAL A 32 -13.57 0.45 -4.46
N CYS A 33 -12.67 0.01 -5.33
CA CYS A 33 -12.94 -0.11 -6.76
C CYS A 33 -12.06 -1.19 -7.42
N ARG A 34 -12.38 -1.55 -8.67
CA ARG A 34 -11.66 -2.58 -9.42
C ARG A 34 -10.19 -2.19 -9.70
N SER A 35 -9.93 -0.91 -9.98
CA SER A 35 -8.58 -0.40 -10.21
C SER A 35 -7.70 -0.63 -8.99
N PHE A 36 -8.18 -0.24 -7.81
CA PHE A 36 -7.45 -0.41 -6.56
C PHE A 36 -7.31 -1.89 -6.20
N ALA A 37 -8.36 -2.69 -6.40
CA ALA A 37 -8.28 -4.13 -6.22
C ALA A 37 -7.18 -4.76 -7.08
N ALA A 38 -7.03 -4.33 -8.34
CA ALA A 38 -5.96 -4.79 -9.23
C ALA A 38 -4.57 -4.35 -8.74
N THR A 39 -4.39 -3.08 -8.38
CA THR A 39 -3.10 -2.58 -7.83
C THR A 39 -2.70 -3.34 -6.57
N THR A 40 -3.63 -3.64 -5.67
CA THR A 40 -3.35 -4.40 -4.46
C THR A 40 -2.99 -5.87 -4.70
N GLN A 41 -3.08 -6.39 -5.92
CA GLN A 41 -2.61 -7.75 -6.26
C GLN A 41 -1.11 -7.78 -6.60
N ALA A 42 -0.47 -6.61 -6.76
CA ALA A 42 0.95 -6.54 -7.04
C ALA A 42 1.78 -7.16 -5.90
N LYS A 43 2.54 -8.21 -6.20
CA LYS A 43 3.37 -8.92 -5.20
C LYS A 43 4.34 -7.98 -4.47
N VAL A 44 4.92 -7.02 -5.20
CA VAL A 44 5.88 -6.06 -4.66
C VAL A 44 5.28 -5.18 -3.55
N LEU A 45 3.98 -4.86 -3.61
CA LEU A 45 3.30 -4.10 -2.55
C LEU A 45 3.39 -4.85 -1.22
N TRP A 46 2.98 -6.12 -1.22
CA TRP A 46 2.96 -6.93 0.00
C TRP A 46 4.35 -7.24 0.52
N MET A 47 5.33 -7.45 -0.37
CA MET A 47 6.72 -7.63 0.05
C MET A 47 7.24 -6.39 0.79
N ASN A 48 6.98 -5.19 0.26
CA ASN A 48 7.41 -3.95 0.89
C ASN A 48 6.70 -3.72 2.24
N LEU A 49 5.39 -3.99 2.33
CA LEU A 49 4.64 -3.86 3.58
C LEU A 49 5.13 -4.84 4.66
N LEU A 50 5.44 -6.08 4.28
CA LEU A 50 6.00 -7.08 5.19
C LEU A 50 7.39 -6.68 5.66
N ASP A 51 8.26 -6.23 4.75
CA ASP A 51 9.61 -5.77 5.10
C ASP A 51 9.58 -4.58 6.05
N ALA A 52 8.71 -3.59 5.79
CA ALA A 52 8.49 -2.46 6.70
C ALA A 52 8.03 -2.91 8.09
N THR A 53 7.13 -3.89 8.16
CA THR A 53 6.63 -4.45 9.43
C THR A 53 7.73 -5.22 10.17
N LEU A 54 8.51 -6.03 9.47
CA LEU A 54 9.61 -6.82 10.05
C LEU A 54 10.72 -5.92 10.57
N ASN A 55 11.14 -4.91 9.79
CA ASN A 55 12.17 -3.95 10.20
C ASN A 55 11.73 -3.13 11.42
N PHE A 56 10.45 -2.79 11.52
CA PHE A 56 9.89 -2.16 12.72
C PHE A 56 10.01 -3.07 13.96
N THR A 57 9.66 -4.35 13.83
CA THR A 57 9.78 -5.31 14.94
C THR A 57 11.22 -5.63 15.34
N ALA A 58 12.14 -5.69 14.37
CA ALA A 58 13.56 -5.91 14.64
C ALA A 58 14.20 -4.72 15.39
N GLY A 59 13.83 -3.49 15.04
CA GLY A 59 14.24 -2.28 15.75
C GLY A 59 13.74 -2.21 17.20
N GLN A 60 12.53 -2.72 17.46
CA GLN A 60 11.98 -2.81 18.82
C GLN A 60 12.71 -3.83 19.71
N LEU A 61 13.28 -4.89 19.14
CA LEU A 61 13.98 -5.93 19.90
C LEU A 61 15.42 -5.55 20.31
N HIS A 62 16.09 -4.66 19.57
CA HIS A 62 17.44 -4.18 19.87
C HIS A 62 17.49 -2.93 20.76
N GLY A 63 16.34 -2.37 21.14
CA GLY A 63 16.23 -1.15 21.96
C GLY A 63 15.99 -1.40 23.45
N ARG A 64 16.43 -2.54 24.01
CA ARG A 64 16.33 -2.85 25.44
C ARG A 64 17.68 -3.19 26.05
#